data_AF-A0A0K8URF5-F1
#
_entry.id   AF-A0A0K8URF5-F1
#
_cell.length_a   1.000
_cell.length_b   1.000
_cell.length_c   1.000
_cell.angle_alpha   90.00
_cell.angle_beta   90.00
_cell.angle_gamma   90.00
#
_symmetry.space_group_name_H-M   'P 1'
#
loop_
_entity.id
_entity.type
_entity.pdbx_description
1 polymer ?
#
loop_
_entity_poly.entity_id
_entity_poly.type
_entity_poly.pdbx_seq_one_letter_code
_entity_poly.pdbx_strand_id
1 'polypeptide(L)'
;MPQREQNGGMGIIKKLRRSASATEHNLSELRKRRSSSALLDQNGIPIDLNKYRKVLDKDDNGNGNGNGNGEKKQRYRRTQSVTRAEEIQSKEEKQRKEQPDKPCHRPRDSLFSWSSGFSNFTGLVNWGFLLLTIGGFRLCLENLLKYGIRINPLDWYYFMSGKDQGQEGHASLLLILYSFVHISICLMVEKSLAMEILSETFGMFVQVTNIILVIFFPVIIIHLKGEAFSLMGASTVCFIYSLLFLKLWSYVQTNMWCRQTYYLKQYNPRERRPSITVAELQNGYLGDEIDEDIPKLVQYPDNLCYKDLFYFLLAPTLCYELNFPRTTRVRKRFLLKRLLEVLFCFNVIMALFQQWIIPSVRNSLIPFSNMEIGLATERLLKLALPNHLVWLCFFYLLFHSFLNAVGELLHFADRNFYCDWWNANNIDTFWRTWNMPVHRWCVRHLYVPVVKMGYSSAQASTIVFLISAFFHEYLVSIPLQTHKIWAFLGMMGQIPLSAISKSIERKMGPRMGNIIVWASIILGQPLCIMMYYHDYVVTHYHDALNSTVYTEG
;
A
#
# COMPACT_ATOMS: atom_id res chain seq x y z
N MET A 1 -42.50 42.47 23.34
CA MET A 1 -41.57 43.41 24.01
C MET A 1 -40.60 42.64 24.91
N PRO A 2 -39.35 43.09 25.04
CA PRO A 2 -38.21 42.32 25.55
C PRO A 2 -37.82 42.70 26.99
N GLN A 3 -37.10 41.80 27.70
CA GLN A 3 -36.00 42.03 28.65
C GLN A 3 -35.77 40.75 29.49
N ARG A 4 -34.61 40.45 30.06
CA ARG A 4 -33.22 40.30 29.57
C ARG A 4 -32.41 39.78 30.78
N GLU A 5 -31.37 39.00 30.49
CA GLU A 5 -30.10 38.95 31.25
C GLU A 5 -30.09 38.44 32.72
N GLN A 6 -29.71 37.16 32.91
CA GLN A 6 -28.75 36.79 33.97
C GLN A 6 -27.96 35.47 33.75
N ASN A 7 -28.43 34.51 32.92
CA ASN A 7 -27.67 33.26 32.66
C ASN A 7 -26.62 33.33 31.52
N GLY A 8 -26.36 34.51 30.96
CA GLY A 8 -25.35 34.68 29.90
C GLY A 8 -23.90 34.68 30.39
N GLY A 9 -23.67 35.03 31.66
CA GLY A 9 -22.34 35.30 32.17
C GLY A 9 -21.42 34.08 32.29
N MET A 10 -21.91 33.04 32.97
CA MET A 10 -21.10 31.84 33.25
C MET A 10 -20.79 31.02 31.99
N GLY A 11 -21.67 31.07 30.98
CA GLY A 11 -21.43 30.47 29.66
C GLY A 11 -20.37 31.21 28.84
N ILE A 12 -20.31 32.53 28.95
CA ILE A 12 -19.29 33.37 28.30
C ILE A 12 -17.92 33.14 28.94
N ILE A 13 -17.82 33.09 30.27
CA ILE A 13 -16.55 32.81 30.98
C ILE A 13 -16.02 31.42 30.59
N LYS A 14 -16.88 30.39 30.52
CA LYS A 14 -16.47 29.03 30.15
C LYS A 14 -16.07 28.92 28.67
N LYS A 15 -16.70 29.70 27.78
CA LYS A 15 -16.27 29.84 26.37
C LYS A 15 -14.93 30.57 26.25
N LEU A 16 -14.72 31.65 27.02
CA LEU A 16 -13.47 32.42 27.02
C LEU A 16 -12.29 31.65 27.61
N ARG A 17 -12.50 30.85 28.67
CA ARG A 17 -11.45 29.96 29.20
C ARG A 17 -11.03 28.88 28.20
N ARG A 18 -11.95 28.46 27.32
CA ARG A 18 -11.68 27.48 26.26
C ARG A 18 -11.05 28.10 25.04
N SER A 19 -11.38 29.35 24.68
CA SER A 19 -10.74 30.06 23.56
C SER A 19 -9.37 30.68 23.93
N ALA A 20 -9.16 31.11 25.18
CA ALA A 20 -7.86 31.63 25.64
C ALA A 20 -6.80 30.54 25.87
N SER A 21 -7.20 29.27 25.94
CA SER A 21 -6.32 28.12 26.15
C SER A 21 -5.40 27.79 24.96
N ALA A 22 -5.43 28.57 23.87
CA ALA A 22 -4.57 28.32 22.72
C ALA A 22 -3.43 29.34 22.54
N THR A 23 -3.39 30.47 23.27
CA THR A 23 -2.30 31.46 23.03
C THR A 23 -1.88 32.41 24.17
N GLU A 24 -2.60 32.61 25.29
CA GLU A 24 -2.13 33.53 26.36
C GLU A 24 -2.56 33.02 27.76
N HIS A 25 -1.62 32.89 28.70
CA HIS A 25 -1.80 32.11 29.94
C HIS A 25 -2.37 32.89 31.15
N ASN A 26 -2.93 34.11 30.98
CA ASN A 26 -3.46 34.89 32.10
C ASN A 26 -4.70 35.75 31.77
N LEU A 27 -5.83 35.46 32.44
CA LEU A 27 -7.13 36.17 32.32
C LEU A 27 -7.05 37.67 32.67
N SER A 28 -6.04 38.10 33.43
CA SER A 28 -5.83 39.48 33.85
C SER A 28 -5.41 40.41 32.71
N GLU A 29 -4.73 39.91 31.68
CA GLU A 29 -4.26 40.73 30.54
C GLU A 29 -5.38 41.11 29.59
N LEU A 30 -6.38 40.23 29.42
CA LEU A 30 -7.61 40.51 28.66
C LEU A 30 -8.40 41.70 29.24
N ARG A 31 -8.25 41.98 30.54
CA ARG A 31 -8.89 43.13 31.20
C ARG A 31 -8.31 44.46 30.73
N LYS A 32 -7.05 44.51 30.26
CA LYS A 32 -6.33 45.76 29.93
C LYS A 32 -6.35 46.12 28.43
N ARG A 33 -6.85 45.25 27.54
CA ARG A 33 -6.92 45.53 26.09
C ARG A 33 -7.98 46.59 25.75
N ARG A 34 -7.70 47.41 24.72
CA ARG A 34 -8.64 48.41 24.16
C ARG A 34 -9.68 47.70 23.28
N SER A 35 -10.93 48.16 23.28
CA SER A 35 -12.09 47.42 22.74
C SER A 35 -12.12 47.26 21.21
N SER A 36 -11.24 47.93 20.47
CA SER A 36 -11.24 47.91 18.99
C SER A 36 -10.51 46.73 18.37
N SER A 37 -9.81 45.89 19.14
CA SER A 37 -9.17 44.67 18.63
C SER A 37 -10.16 43.51 18.60
N ALA A 38 -10.46 42.96 17.42
CA ALA A 38 -11.40 41.85 17.23
C ALA A 38 -10.83 40.53 17.80
N LEU A 39 -11.51 39.95 18.79
CA LEU A 39 -11.27 38.58 19.26
C LEU A 39 -12.32 37.67 18.65
N LEU A 40 -11.92 36.53 18.09
CA LEU A 40 -12.83 35.54 17.50
C LEU A 40 -12.87 34.31 18.40
N ASP A 41 -14.05 33.69 18.57
CA ASP A 41 -14.13 32.38 19.23
C ASP A 41 -13.69 31.25 18.31
N GLN A 42 -13.67 30.00 18.81
CA GLN A 42 -13.23 28.82 18.05
C GLN A 42 -14.09 28.53 16.80
N ASN A 43 -15.24 29.20 16.66
CA ASN A 43 -16.13 29.10 15.52
C ASN A 43 -16.08 30.37 14.64
N GLY A 44 -15.11 31.26 14.87
CA GLY A 44 -14.89 32.46 14.04
C GLY A 44 -15.88 33.60 14.28
N ILE A 45 -16.55 33.65 15.43
CA ILE A 45 -17.52 34.71 15.76
C ILE A 45 -16.85 35.80 16.61
N PRO A 46 -16.98 37.10 16.28
CA PRO A 46 -16.35 38.17 17.04
C PRO A 46 -16.96 38.31 18.44
N ILE A 47 -16.09 38.38 19.45
CA ILE A 47 -16.39 38.49 20.87
C ILE A 47 -16.35 39.96 21.27
N ASP A 48 -17.47 40.48 21.77
CA ASP A 48 -17.57 41.84 22.30
C ASP A 48 -17.02 41.92 23.75
N LEU A 49 -15.87 42.57 23.90
CA LEU A 49 -15.14 42.73 25.16
C LEU A 49 -15.88 43.55 26.22
N ASN A 50 -16.78 44.47 25.82
CA ASN A 50 -17.51 45.31 26.79
C ASN A 50 -18.57 44.51 27.56
N LYS A 51 -19.19 43.52 26.90
CA LYS A 51 -20.15 42.62 27.53
C LYS A 51 -19.48 41.66 28.52
N TYR A 52 -18.21 41.33 28.29
CA TYR A 52 -17.42 40.45 29.14
C TYR A 52 -17.06 41.09 30.48
N ARG A 53 -16.64 42.37 30.49
CA ARG A 53 -16.27 43.06 31.74
C ARG A 53 -17.44 43.16 32.73
N LYS A 54 -18.65 43.45 32.22
CA LYS A 54 -19.89 43.49 33.02
C LYS A 54 -20.27 42.16 33.69
N VAL A 55 -19.82 41.03 33.14
CA VAL A 55 -20.11 39.70 33.71
C VAL A 55 -19.17 39.39 34.87
N LEU A 56 -17.87 39.67 34.70
CA LEU A 56 -16.87 39.48 35.76
C LEU A 56 -17.17 40.34 36.98
N ASP A 57 -17.65 41.57 36.78
CA ASP A 57 -18.01 42.46 37.88
C ASP A 57 -19.33 42.05 38.59
N LYS A 58 -20.08 41.06 38.06
CA LYS A 58 -21.38 40.62 38.60
C LYS A 58 -21.27 39.37 39.49
N ASP A 59 -20.21 38.58 39.36
CA ASP A 59 -20.00 37.37 40.16
C ASP A 59 -19.51 37.67 41.60
N ASP A 60 -18.97 38.88 41.87
CA ASP A 60 -18.51 39.28 43.21
C ASP A 60 -19.64 39.79 44.13
N ASN A 61 -20.83 40.10 43.61
CA ASN A 61 -21.89 40.82 44.35
C ASN A 61 -23.20 40.03 44.58
N GLY A 62 -23.21 38.71 44.40
CA GLY A 62 -24.46 37.92 44.27
C GLY A 62 -24.78 36.88 45.36
N ASN A 63 -24.12 36.89 46.53
CA ASN A 63 -24.41 35.93 47.61
C ASN A 63 -25.51 36.48 48.54
N GLY A 64 -26.77 36.10 48.33
CA GLY A 64 -27.88 36.50 49.21
C GLY A 64 -29.27 35.99 48.80
N ASN A 65 -29.76 35.01 49.56
CA ASN A 65 -31.16 34.70 49.94
C ASN A 65 -32.31 34.52 48.91
N GLY A 66 -33.06 33.41 49.10
CA GLY A 66 -34.54 33.46 49.19
C GLY A 66 -35.39 32.87 48.06
N ASN A 67 -35.95 31.67 48.30
CA ASN A 67 -37.27 31.11 47.90
C ASN A 67 -38.04 31.58 46.64
N GLY A 68 -38.60 30.59 45.90
CA GLY A 68 -39.85 30.79 45.14
C GLY A 68 -40.02 29.96 43.85
N ASN A 69 -40.76 28.85 43.98
CA ASN A 69 -41.53 28.05 43.01
C ASN A 69 -41.44 28.29 41.48
N GLY A 70 -41.23 27.16 40.79
CA GLY A 70 -42.10 26.71 39.68
C GLY A 70 -41.73 27.16 38.27
N GLU A 71 -41.19 26.26 37.44
CA GLU A 71 -41.87 25.82 36.21
C GLU A 71 -41.06 24.77 35.42
N LYS A 72 -41.81 23.80 34.89
CA LYS A 72 -41.36 22.59 34.20
C LYS A 72 -40.67 22.92 32.87
N LYS A 73 -39.42 22.47 32.68
CA LYS A 73 -38.78 22.40 31.36
C LYS A 73 -38.72 20.95 30.85
N GLN A 74 -39.35 20.74 29.71
CA GLN A 74 -39.45 19.50 28.96
C GLN A 74 -38.07 18.87 28.69
N ARG A 75 -37.99 17.59 29.03
CA ARG A 75 -36.82 16.71 28.91
C ARG A 75 -36.69 16.27 27.45
N TYR A 76 -35.73 16.83 26.71
CA TYR A 76 -35.30 16.21 25.46
C TYR A 76 -34.59 14.89 25.79
N ARG A 77 -35.17 13.80 25.31
CA ARG A 77 -34.77 12.41 25.57
C ARG A 77 -33.46 12.11 24.83
N ARG A 78 -32.33 12.46 25.45
CA ARG A 78 -31.02 11.88 25.10
C ARG A 78 -31.13 10.37 25.25
N THR A 79 -30.67 9.60 24.28
CA THR A 79 -30.61 8.13 24.33
C THR A 79 -29.95 7.69 25.64
N GLN A 80 -30.76 7.25 26.59
CA GLN A 80 -30.42 7.04 28.00
C GLN A 80 -29.60 5.76 28.27
N SER A 81 -29.30 4.96 27.25
CA SER A 81 -28.74 3.61 27.46
C SER A 81 -27.27 3.63 27.85
N VAL A 82 -26.45 4.49 27.23
CA VAL A 82 -24.99 4.47 27.43
C VAL A 82 -24.59 5.10 28.77
N THR A 83 -25.17 6.26 29.10
CA THR A 83 -24.92 6.93 30.40
C THR A 83 -25.46 6.14 31.59
N ARG A 84 -26.57 5.40 31.41
CA ARG A 84 -27.12 4.54 32.46
C ARG A 84 -26.26 3.30 32.67
N ALA A 85 -25.68 2.72 31.63
CA ALA A 85 -24.77 1.57 31.76
C ALA A 85 -23.47 1.96 32.49
N GLU A 86 -22.87 3.10 32.14
CA GLU A 86 -21.69 3.64 32.85
C GLU A 86 -22.01 4.04 34.30
N GLU A 87 -23.18 4.65 34.55
CA GLU A 87 -23.63 4.97 35.92
C GLU A 87 -23.92 3.71 36.75
N ILE A 88 -24.41 2.63 36.13
CA ILE A 88 -24.62 1.34 36.81
C ILE A 88 -23.26 0.69 37.13
N GLN A 89 -22.36 0.61 36.16
CA GLN A 89 -21.02 0.05 36.37
C GLN A 89 -20.24 0.83 37.43
N SER A 90 -20.26 2.17 37.40
CA SER A 90 -19.57 2.99 38.39
C SER A 90 -20.18 2.90 39.79
N LYS A 91 -21.50 2.67 39.92
CA LYS A 91 -22.15 2.39 41.21
C LYS A 91 -21.79 1.01 41.74
N GLU A 92 -21.76 -0.02 40.88
CA GLU A 92 -21.31 -1.37 41.24
C GLU A 92 -19.83 -1.37 41.67
N GLU A 93 -18.98 -0.63 40.97
CA GLU A 93 -17.56 -0.48 41.34
C GLU A 93 -17.37 0.20 42.70
N LYS A 94 -18.16 1.24 43.01
CA LYS A 94 -18.15 1.90 44.32
C LYS A 94 -18.60 0.95 45.43
N GLN A 95 -19.69 0.23 45.23
CA GLN A 95 -20.17 -0.78 46.19
C GLN A 95 -19.14 -1.89 46.42
N ARG A 96 -18.49 -2.39 45.36
CA ARG A 96 -17.41 -3.39 45.49
C ARG A 96 -16.19 -2.84 46.23
N LYS A 97 -15.89 -1.54 46.10
CA LYS A 97 -14.76 -0.90 46.79
C LYS A 97 -15.04 -0.68 48.28
N GLU A 98 -16.30 -0.57 48.68
CA GLU A 98 -16.75 -0.44 50.07
C GLU A 98 -16.78 -1.78 50.81
N GLN A 99 -16.63 -2.91 50.11
CA GLN A 99 -16.56 -4.23 50.73
C GLN A 99 -15.21 -4.45 51.44
N PRO A 100 -15.21 -5.06 52.63
CA PRO A 100 -14.00 -5.22 53.46
C PRO A 100 -13.01 -6.25 52.92
N ASP A 101 -13.38 -7.01 51.89
CA ASP A 101 -12.66 -8.15 51.31
C ASP A 101 -11.60 -7.78 50.26
N LYS A 102 -11.42 -6.48 49.94
CA LYS A 102 -10.42 -5.97 48.97
C LYS A 102 -10.44 -6.76 47.64
N PRO A 103 -11.48 -6.62 46.81
CA PRO A 103 -11.67 -7.47 45.63
C PRO A 103 -10.53 -7.35 44.62
N CYS A 104 -9.90 -8.49 44.31
CA CYS A 104 -8.83 -8.59 43.31
C CYS A 104 -9.34 -8.88 41.88
N HIS A 105 -10.56 -9.42 41.75
CA HIS A 105 -11.18 -9.77 40.49
C HIS A 105 -11.98 -8.60 39.90
N ARG A 106 -11.86 -8.39 38.59
CA ARG A 106 -12.57 -7.34 37.84
C ARG A 106 -13.26 -7.96 36.62
N PRO A 107 -14.45 -7.46 36.23
CA PRO A 107 -15.06 -7.87 34.97
C PRO A 107 -14.12 -7.44 33.83
N ARG A 108 -13.53 -8.43 33.17
CA ARG A 108 -12.63 -8.25 32.03
C ARG A 108 -12.89 -9.40 31.07
N ASP A 109 -12.93 -9.08 29.79
CA ASP A 109 -12.98 -10.10 28.77
C ASP A 109 -11.59 -10.72 28.58
N SER A 110 -11.55 -12.00 28.20
CA SER A 110 -10.30 -12.68 27.87
C SER A 110 -9.54 -11.94 26.76
N LEU A 111 -8.21 -12.00 26.75
CA LEU A 111 -7.40 -11.25 25.77
C LEU A 111 -7.73 -11.60 24.32
N PHE A 112 -7.95 -12.88 24.02
CA PHE A 112 -8.41 -13.32 22.68
C PHE A 112 -9.92 -13.18 22.48
N SER A 113 -10.66 -12.77 23.51
CA SER A 113 -12.07 -12.45 23.33
C SER A 113 -12.22 -11.20 22.48
N TRP A 114 -13.14 -11.32 21.57
CA TRP A 114 -13.59 -10.33 20.62
C TRP A 114 -13.88 -8.92 21.18
N SER A 115 -14.35 -8.82 22.41
CA SER A 115 -14.70 -7.56 23.07
C SER A 115 -13.53 -6.91 23.82
N SER A 116 -12.37 -7.58 23.92
CA SER A 116 -11.21 -7.09 24.66
C SER A 116 -10.48 -5.91 23.99
N GLY A 117 -10.59 -5.81 22.65
CA GLY A 117 -9.86 -4.81 21.85
C GLY A 117 -8.34 -5.02 21.79
N PHE A 118 -7.82 -6.17 22.24
CA PHE A 118 -6.39 -6.46 22.24
C PHE A 118 -5.82 -6.63 20.83
N SER A 119 -4.78 -5.86 20.50
CA SER A 119 -4.18 -5.81 19.15
C SER A 119 -2.66 -6.07 19.09
N ASN A 120 -2.01 -6.31 20.24
CA ASN A 120 -0.56 -6.46 20.30
C ASN A 120 -0.12 -7.94 20.19
N PHE A 121 0.13 -8.41 18.97
CA PHE A 121 0.56 -9.78 18.68
C PHE A 121 2.07 -9.93 18.41
N THR A 122 2.88 -8.97 18.85
CA THR A 122 4.35 -8.96 18.62
C THR A 122 5.03 -10.26 19.08
N GLY A 123 4.59 -10.84 20.20
CA GLY A 123 5.10 -12.12 20.69
C GLY A 123 4.84 -13.30 19.75
N LEU A 124 3.65 -13.37 19.13
CA LEU A 124 3.31 -14.41 18.16
C LEU A 124 4.14 -14.28 16.88
N VAL A 125 4.40 -13.04 16.44
CA VAL A 125 5.27 -12.78 15.29
C VAL A 125 6.70 -13.25 15.57
N ASN A 126 7.24 -12.93 16.75
CA ASN A 126 8.57 -13.39 17.18
C ASN A 126 8.65 -14.92 17.28
N TRP A 127 7.61 -15.55 17.83
CA TRP A 127 7.53 -17.01 17.93
C TRP A 127 7.48 -17.68 16.56
N GLY A 128 6.66 -17.16 15.63
CA GLY A 128 6.60 -17.66 14.25
C GLY A 128 7.94 -17.51 13.53
N PHE A 129 8.62 -16.37 13.71
CA PHE A 129 9.96 -16.16 13.16
C PHE A 129 10.99 -17.15 13.74
N LEU A 130 10.93 -17.42 15.04
CA LEU A 130 11.82 -18.38 15.70
C LEU A 130 11.58 -19.81 15.17
N LEU A 131 10.32 -20.22 15.02
CA LEU A 131 9.99 -21.52 14.42
C LEU A 131 10.48 -21.65 12.98
N LEU A 132 10.26 -20.61 12.16
CA LEU A 132 10.75 -20.58 10.79
C LEU A 132 12.28 -20.59 10.74
N THR A 133 12.95 -19.93 11.68
CA THR A 133 14.42 -19.93 11.80
C THR A 133 14.94 -21.30 12.17
N ILE A 134 14.36 -21.96 13.17
CA ILE A 134 14.77 -23.32 13.57
C ILE A 134 14.47 -24.32 12.45
N GLY A 135 13.29 -24.24 11.83
CA GLY A 135 12.92 -25.09 10.70
C GLY A 135 13.84 -24.88 9.50
N GLY A 136 14.07 -23.62 9.12
CA GLY A 136 14.98 -23.24 8.04
C GLY A 136 16.43 -23.61 8.32
N PHE A 137 16.90 -23.48 9.57
CA PHE A 137 18.25 -23.87 9.98
C PHE A 137 18.42 -25.39 9.98
N ARG A 138 17.46 -26.15 10.54
CA ARG A 138 17.43 -27.62 10.45
C ARG A 138 17.54 -28.06 9.00
N LEU A 139 16.78 -27.41 8.13
CA LEU A 139 16.75 -27.77 6.72
C LEU A 139 18.00 -27.36 5.96
N CYS A 140 18.56 -26.20 6.29
CA CYS A 140 19.86 -25.76 5.79
C CYS A 140 20.93 -26.78 6.20
N LEU A 141 20.93 -27.23 7.46
CA LEU A 141 21.82 -28.29 7.94
C LEU A 141 21.57 -29.61 7.23
N GLU A 142 20.32 -30.02 7.03
CA GLU A 142 20.00 -31.26 6.32
C GLU A 142 20.47 -31.20 4.86
N ASN A 143 20.29 -30.06 4.19
CA ASN A 143 20.81 -29.84 2.84
C ASN A 143 22.34 -29.82 2.81
N LEU A 144 22.98 -29.17 3.80
CA LEU A 144 24.42 -29.14 3.95
C LEU A 144 25.00 -30.54 4.20
N LEU A 145 24.32 -31.37 4.99
CA LEU A 145 24.75 -32.73 5.33
C LEU A 145 24.46 -33.73 4.20
N LYS A 146 23.30 -33.65 3.53
CA LYS A 146 22.91 -34.55 2.44
C LYS A 146 23.60 -34.22 1.12
N TYR A 147 23.72 -32.94 0.79
CA TYR A 147 24.19 -32.48 -0.51
C TYR A 147 25.57 -31.81 -0.46
N GLY A 148 26.09 -31.47 0.74
CA GLY A 148 27.31 -30.66 0.90
C GLY A 148 27.05 -29.16 0.71
N ILE A 149 28.10 -28.33 0.76
CA ILE A 149 28.02 -26.93 0.28
C ILE A 149 27.97 -26.98 -1.25
N ARG A 150 26.79 -27.20 -1.82
CA ARG A 150 26.52 -27.06 -3.26
C ARG A 150 25.96 -25.68 -3.63
N ILE A 151 26.39 -24.63 -2.93
CA ILE A 151 26.22 -23.27 -3.45
C ILE A 151 27.45 -23.01 -4.31
N ASN A 152 27.46 -23.59 -5.50
CA ASN A 152 28.35 -23.10 -6.53
C ASN A 152 27.62 -21.89 -7.15
N PRO A 153 28.09 -20.65 -6.97
CA PRO A 153 27.46 -19.48 -7.58
C PRO A 153 27.40 -19.60 -9.12
N LEU A 154 28.23 -20.48 -9.69
CA LEU A 154 28.19 -20.84 -11.10
C LEU A 154 26.96 -21.69 -11.46
N ASP A 155 26.46 -22.57 -10.59
CA ASP A 155 25.24 -23.36 -10.86
C ASP A 155 24.00 -22.46 -10.95
N TRP A 156 23.99 -21.36 -10.19
CA TRP A 156 22.98 -20.30 -10.32
C TRP A 156 23.08 -19.55 -11.64
N TYR A 157 24.31 -19.28 -12.10
CA TYR A 157 24.53 -18.76 -13.44
C TYR A 157 24.05 -19.77 -14.49
N TYR A 158 24.33 -21.07 -14.36
CA TYR A 158 23.87 -22.10 -15.31
C TYR A 158 22.34 -22.29 -15.32
N PHE A 159 21.68 -22.25 -14.16
CA PHE A 159 20.23 -22.35 -14.02
C PHE A 159 19.50 -21.09 -14.53
N MET A 160 19.98 -19.89 -14.15
CA MET A 160 19.45 -18.62 -14.68
C MET A 160 19.73 -18.45 -16.17
N SER A 161 20.90 -18.91 -16.63
CA SER A 161 21.32 -18.90 -18.03
C SER A 161 20.78 -20.08 -18.85
N GLY A 162 19.92 -20.95 -18.29
CA GLY A 162 19.27 -22.03 -19.03
C GLY A 162 20.19 -23.12 -19.61
N LYS A 163 21.47 -23.16 -19.23
CA LYS A 163 22.46 -24.07 -19.83
C LYS A 163 22.18 -25.55 -19.53
N ASP A 164 21.57 -25.86 -18.38
CA ASP A 164 21.14 -27.23 -18.04
C ASP A 164 19.99 -27.75 -18.92
N GLN A 165 19.30 -26.87 -19.66
CA GLN A 165 18.20 -27.22 -20.57
C GLN A 165 18.64 -27.25 -22.05
N GLY A 166 19.94 -27.09 -22.34
CA GLY A 166 20.47 -27.02 -23.71
C GLY A 166 20.15 -25.71 -24.44
N GLN A 167 19.65 -24.70 -23.75
CA GLN A 167 19.20 -23.43 -24.32
C GLN A 167 20.23 -22.31 -24.04
N GLU A 168 20.56 -21.52 -25.06
CA GLU A 168 21.49 -20.38 -24.92
C GLU A 168 20.81 -19.22 -24.17
N GLY A 169 20.77 -19.25 -22.83
CA GLY A 169 20.11 -18.21 -22.01
C GLY A 169 20.78 -16.83 -22.00
N HIS A 170 21.56 -16.48 -23.03
CA HIS A 170 21.95 -15.11 -23.32
C HIS A 170 20.77 -14.27 -23.82
N ALA A 171 19.73 -14.88 -24.40
CA ALA A 171 18.59 -14.17 -24.98
C ALA A 171 17.84 -13.29 -23.95
N SER A 172 17.67 -13.78 -22.72
CA SER A 172 17.06 -13.00 -21.63
C SER A 172 17.88 -11.76 -21.25
N LEU A 173 19.20 -11.90 -21.16
CA LEU A 173 20.09 -10.79 -20.85
C LEU A 173 20.11 -9.75 -21.98
N LEU A 174 20.10 -10.19 -23.23
CA LEU A 174 20.01 -9.31 -24.40
C LEU A 174 18.72 -8.49 -24.39
N LEU A 175 17.57 -9.11 -24.07
CA LEU A 175 16.31 -8.38 -23.92
C LEU A 175 16.35 -7.38 -22.76
N ILE A 176 16.90 -7.75 -21.61
CA ILE A 176 17.05 -6.82 -20.49
C ILE A 176 17.93 -5.63 -20.87
N LEU A 177 19.03 -5.86 -21.59
CA LEU A 177 19.88 -4.79 -22.11
C LEU A 177 19.18 -3.94 -23.18
N TYR A 178 18.32 -4.54 -24.01
CA TYR A 178 17.54 -3.80 -24.99
C TYR A 178 16.54 -2.81 -24.35
N SER A 179 16.12 -3.07 -23.11
CA SER A 179 15.25 -2.14 -22.37
C SER A 179 15.83 -0.71 -22.23
N PHE A 180 17.16 -0.56 -22.25
CA PHE A 180 17.84 0.75 -22.26
C PHE A 180 17.51 1.58 -23.50
N VAL A 181 17.19 0.94 -24.63
CA VAL A 181 16.77 1.63 -25.86
C VAL A 181 15.45 2.37 -25.60
N HIS A 182 14.46 1.70 -25.02
CA HIS A 182 13.18 2.31 -24.68
C HIS A 182 13.32 3.46 -23.67
N ILE A 183 14.19 3.30 -22.67
CA ILE A 183 14.51 4.34 -21.67
C ILE A 183 15.13 5.56 -22.36
N SER A 184 16.10 5.33 -23.26
CA SER A 184 16.81 6.41 -23.97
C SER A 184 15.87 7.16 -24.91
N ILE A 185 15.03 6.44 -25.68
CA ILE A 185 14.00 7.05 -26.53
C ILE A 185 13.07 7.92 -25.69
N CYS A 186 12.60 7.43 -24.53
CA CYS A 186 11.72 8.18 -23.66
C CYS A 186 12.35 9.50 -23.19
N LEU A 187 13.63 9.46 -22.75
CA LEU A 187 14.34 10.67 -22.33
C LEU A 187 14.60 11.63 -23.49
N MET A 188 15.02 11.13 -24.65
CA MET A 188 15.28 11.96 -25.83
C MET A 188 14.01 12.67 -26.30
N VAL A 189 12.87 11.98 -26.33
CA VAL A 189 11.60 12.59 -26.71
C VAL A 189 11.14 13.63 -25.69
N GLU A 190 11.26 13.38 -24.38
CA GLU A 190 10.96 14.40 -23.37
C GLU A 190 11.88 15.62 -23.48
N LYS A 191 13.17 15.43 -23.76
CA LYS A 191 14.11 16.54 -24.00
C LYS A 191 13.73 17.35 -25.23
N SER A 192 13.39 16.68 -26.33
CA SER A 192 12.96 17.35 -27.56
C SER A 192 11.64 18.10 -27.38
N LEU A 193 10.72 17.59 -26.55
CA LEU A 193 9.49 18.28 -26.13
C LEU A 193 9.78 19.49 -25.24
N ALA A 194 10.78 19.41 -24.36
CA ALA A 194 11.19 20.52 -23.50
C ALA A 194 11.89 21.65 -24.26
N MET A 195 12.61 21.30 -25.34
CA MET A 195 13.29 22.26 -26.22
C MET A 195 12.39 22.77 -27.37
N GLU A 196 11.10 22.43 -27.37
CA GLU A 196 10.13 22.80 -28.42
C GLU A 196 10.53 22.37 -29.85
N ILE A 197 11.42 21.37 -29.98
CA ILE A 197 11.85 20.82 -31.29
C ILE A 197 10.74 19.97 -31.91
N LEU A 198 9.97 19.27 -31.06
CA LEU A 198 8.84 18.44 -31.47
C LEU A 198 7.52 19.07 -31.03
N SER A 199 6.48 18.92 -31.85
CA SER A 199 5.12 19.30 -31.44
C SER A 199 4.60 18.40 -30.32
N GLU A 200 3.78 18.95 -29.42
CA GLU A 200 3.28 18.23 -28.25
C GLU A 200 2.50 16.96 -28.66
N THR A 201 1.60 17.07 -29.65
CA THR A 201 0.82 15.94 -30.15
C THR A 201 1.71 14.82 -30.70
N PHE A 202 2.73 15.19 -31.49
CA PHE A 202 3.62 14.20 -32.09
C PHE A 202 4.53 13.55 -31.03
N GLY A 203 5.12 14.34 -30.12
CA GLY A 203 5.95 13.78 -29.06
C GLY A 203 5.16 12.86 -28.12
N MET A 204 3.92 13.21 -27.76
CA MET A 204 3.05 12.32 -26.99
C MET A 204 2.70 11.05 -27.75
N PHE A 205 2.45 11.12 -29.06
CA PHE A 205 2.23 9.95 -29.91
C PHE A 205 3.44 9.00 -29.91
N VAL A 206 4.65 9.54 -30.05
CA VAL A 206 5.89 8.75 -29.99
C VAL A 206 6.08 8.12 -28.60
N GLN A 207 5.82 8.85 -27.51
CA GLN A 207 5.93 8.30 -26.15
C GLN A 207 4.94 7.15 -25.90
N VAL A 208 3.68 7.33 -26.29
CA VAL A 208 2.65 6.28 -26.14
C VAL A 208 3.03 5.06 -26.97
N THR A 209 3.51 5.27 -28.20
CA THR A 209 3.98 4.18 -29.06
C THR A 209 5.16 3.45 -28.43
N ASN A 210 6.16 4.16 -27.90
CA ASN A 210 7.31 3.55 -27.22
C ASN A 210 6.88 2.74 -25.99
N ILE A 211 5.98 3.26 -25.15
CA ILE A 211 5.47 2.56 -23.96
C ILE A 211 4.65 1.31 -24.35
N ILE A 212 3.87 1.37 -25.43
CA ILE A 212 3.17 0.19 -25.97
C ILE A 212 4.20 -0.86 -26.43
N LEU A 213 5.23 -0.45 -27.17
CA LEU A 213 6.28 -1.35 -27.64
C LEU A 213 7.05 -2.02 -26.50
N VAL A 214 7.23 -1.36 -25.35
CA VAL A 214 7.83 -1.99 -24.15
C VAL A 214 7.09 -3.27 -23.77
N ILE A 215 5.76 -3.32 -23.87
CA ILE A 215 5.02 -4.55 -23.53
C ILE A 215 5.01 -5.56 -24.67
N PHE A 216 4.80 -5.12 -25.90
CA PHE A 216 4.67 -6.03 -27.05
C PHE A 216 6.00 -6.66 -27.47
N PHE A 217 7.13 -5.95 -27.33
CA PHE A 217 8.44 -6.43 -27.76
C PHE A 217 8.85 -7.77 -27.11
N PRO A 218 8.87 -7.92 -25.77
CA PRO A 218 9.17 -9.20 -25.13
C PRO A 218 8.16 -10.30 -25.50
N VAL A 219 6.87 -9.97 -25.71
CA VAL A 219 5.86 -10.97 -26.14
C VAL A 219 6.23 -11.56 -27.49
N ILE A 220 6.54 -10.70 -28.46
CA ILE A 220 6.88 -11.12 -29.82
C ILE A 220 8.16 -11.96 -29.80
N ILE A 221 9.21 -11.51 -29.10
CA ILE A 221 10.49 -12.23 -29.09
C ILE A 221 10.38 -13.57 -28.36
N ILE A 222 9.69 -13.63 -27.22
CA ILE A 222 9.50 -14.88 -26.47
C ILE A 222 8.60 -15.84 -27.27
N HIS A 223 7.59 -15.35 -27.98
CA HIS A 223 6.74 -16.20 -28.81
C HIS A 223 7.47 -16.76 -30.04
N LEU A 224 8.30 -15.94 -30.71
CA LEU A 224 9.05 -16.37 -31.90
C LEU A 224 10.28 -17.21 -31.59
N LYS A 225 10.92 -16.99 -30.44
CA LYS A 225 12.15 -17.68 -30.02
C LYS A 225 11.98 -18.36 -28.67
N GLY A 226 10.82 -19.00 -28.45
CA GLY A 226 10.46 -19.58 -27.16
C GLY A 226 11.48 -20.58 -26.62
N GLU A 227 12.09 -21.37 -27.51
CA GLU A 227 13.13 -22.36 -27.16
C GLU A 227 14.46 -21.73 -26.71
N ALA A 228 14.67 -20.44 -26.94
CA ALA A 228 15.88 -19.74 -26.50
C ALA A 228 15.77 -19.19 -25.06
N PHE A 229 14.57 -19.23 -24.45
CA PHE A 229 14.31 -18.67 -23.14
C PHE A 229 14.02 -19.75 -22.11
N SER A 230 14.78 -19.75 -21.02
CA SER A 230 14.40 -20.50 -19.82
C SER A 230 13.14 -19.89 -19.20
N LEU A 231 12.32 -20.71 -18.53
CA LEU A 231 11.10 -20.25 -17.85
C LEU A 231 11.40 -19.08 -16.89
N MET A 232 12.45 -19.20 -16.07
CA MET A 232 12.85 -18.14 -15.14
C MET A 232 13.40 -16.90 -15.84
N GLY A 233 14.14 -17.07 -16.95
CA GLY A 233 14.62 -15.98 -17.78
C GLY A 233 13.45 -15.19 -18.38
N ALA A 234 12.47 -15.88 -18.96
CA ALA A 234 11.25 -15.28 -19.51
C ALA A 234 10.43 -14.55 -18.42
N SER A 235 10.22 -15.18 -17.26
CA SER A 235 9.52 -14.54 -16.13
C SER A 235 10.23 -13.26 -15.67
N THR A 236 11.56 -13.28 -15.60
CA THR A 236 12.37 -12.13 -15.18
C THR A 236 12.27 -10.99 -16.20
N VAL A 237 12.36 -11.30 -17.50
CA VAL A 237 12.19 -10.32 -18.58
C VAL A 237 10.81 -9.69 -18.51
N CYS A 238 9.74 -10.49 -18.47
CA CYS A 238 8.36 -9.99 -18.38
C CYS A 238 8.14 -9.12 -17.14
N PHE A 239 8.71 -9.50 -16.00
CA PHE A 239 8.62 -8.71 -14.78
C PHE A 239 9.33 -7.35 -14.90
N ILE A 240 10.55 -7.32 -15.42
CA ILE A 240 11.32 -6.08 -15.62
C ILE A 240 10.60 -5.15 -16.62
N TYR A 241 10.11 -5.69 -17.73
CA TYR A 241 9.40 -4.91 -18.74
C TYR A 241 8.05 -4.37 -18.24
N SER A 242 7.34 -5.12 -17.39
CA SER A 242 6.12 -4.63 -16.72
C SER A 242 6.41 -3.47 -15.77
N LEU A 243 7.48 -3.57 -14.97
CA LEU A 243 7.92 -2.48 -14.10
C LEU A 243 8.37 -1.26 -14.91
N LEU A 244 9.07 -1.48 -16.02
CA LEU A 244 9.53 -0.43 -16.90
C LEU A 244 8.34 0.31 -17.53
N PHE A 245 7.32 -0.40 -18.01
CA PHE A 245 6.08 0.21 -18.51
C PHE A 245 5.46 1.15 -17.47
N LEU A 246 5.27 0.68 -16.24
CA LEU A 246 4.64 1.47 -15.17
C LEU A 246 5.48 2.72 -14.85
N LYS A 247 6.81 2.55 -14.77
CA LYS A 247 7.73 3.66 -14.49
C LYS A 247 7.77 4.68 -15.64
N LEU A 248 7.92 4.25 -16.89
CA LEU A 248 7.95 5.16 -18.05
C LEU A 248 6.63 5.89 -18.22
N TRP A 249 5.49 5.21 -18.03
CA TRP A 249 4.18 5.86 -18.02
C TRP A 249 4.11 6.98 -16.98
N SER A 250 4.54 6.69 -15.75
CA SER A 250 4.56 7.68 -14.68
C SER A 250 5.51 8.85 -14.96
N TYR A 251 6.67 8.56 -15.54
CA TYR A 251 7.67 9.55 -15.94
C TYR A 251 7.12 10.50 -17.01
N VAL A 252 6.57 9.97 -18.10
CA VAL A 252 5.97 10.78 -19.19
C VAL A 252 4.82 11.62 -18.66
N GLN A 253 3.88 11.02 -17.92
CA GLN A 253 2.70 11.74 -17.44
C GLN A 253 3.05 12.85 -16.44
N THR A 254 4.02 12.62 -15.54
CA THR A 254 4.45 13.63 -14.57
C THR A 254 5.22 14.76 -15.25
N ASN A 255 6.10 14.47 -16.21
CA ASN A 255 6.79 15.50 -16.98
C ASN A 255 5.82 16.31 -17.85
N MET A 256 4.79 15.67 -18.43
CA MET A 256 3.70 16.36 -19.13
C MET A 256 3.00 17.39 -18.22
N TRP A 257 2.64 17.01 -16.98
CA TRP A 257 2.04 17.96 -16.02
C TRP A 257 2.98 19.11 -15.66
N CYS A 258 4.26 18.81 -15.48
CA CYS A 258 5.27 19.83 -15.17
C CYS A 258 5.45 20.81 -16.34
N ARG A 259 5.54 20.28 -17.57
CA ARG A 259 5.65 21.06 -18.80
C ARG A 259 4.42 21.96 -19.04
N GLN A 260 3.21 21.43 -18.87
CA GLN A 260 1.98 22.22 -18.96
C GLN A 260 1.99 23.38 -17.96
N THR A 261 2.37 23.10 -16.71
CA THR A 261 2.46 24.13 -15.66
C THR A 261 3.55 25.17 -15.97
N TYR A 262 4.68 24.73 -16.54
CA TYR A 262 5.80 25.60 -16.93
C TYR A 262 5.37 26.62 -17.99
N TYR A 263 4.73 26.16 -19.07
CA TYR A 263 4.23 27.06 -20.13
C TYR A 263 3.08 27.96 -19.66
N LEU A 264 2.17 27.45 -18.83
CA LEU A 264 1.10 28.26 -18.24
C LEU A 264 1.67 29.41 -17.39
N LYS A 265 2.72 29.15 -16.59
CA LYS A 265 3.41 30.20 -15.81
C LYS A 265 4.12 31.23 -16.69
N GLN A 266 4.70 30.81 -17.80
CA GLN A 266 5.37 31.71 -18.74
C GLN A 266 4.38 32.65 -19.44
N TYR A 267 3.18 32.18 -19.76
CA TYR A 267 2.14 32.97 -20.44
C TYR A 267 1.27 33.80 -19.48
N ASN A 268 1.04 33.31 -18.26
CA ASN A 268 0.23 33.98 -17.22
C ASN A 268 0.99 34.03 -15.88
N PRO A 269 1.95 34.96 -15.70
CA PRO A 269 2.70 35.10 -14.45
C PRO A 269 1.84 35.58 -13.25
N ARG A 270 0.55 35.87 -13.46
CA ARG A 270 -0.39 36.37 -12.44
C ARG A 270 -1.15 35.28 -11.69
N GLU A 271 -1.00 34.00 -12.03
CA GLU A 271 -1.58 32.92 -11.22
C GLU A 271 -0.81 32.77 -9.89
N ARG A 272 -1.55 33.09 -8.83
CA ARG A 272 -1.19 33.18 -7.41
C ARG A 272 -0.04 32.24 -7.01
N ARG A 273 1.05 32.83 -6.51
CA ARG A 273 1.88 32.20 -5.48
C ARG A 273 0.93 31.65 -4.40
N PRO A 274 1.13 30.43 -3.85
CA PRO A 274 0.38 30.01 -2.69
C PRO A 274 0.48 31.13 -1.65
N SER A 275 -0.67 31.59 -1.15
CA SER A 275 -0.72 32.72 -0.23
C SER A 275 0.16 32.39 0.97
N ILE A 276 1.31 33.06 1.06
CA ILE A 276 2.09 33.14 2.28
C ILE A 276 1.11 33.50 3.39
N THR A 277 1.04 32.63 4.40
CA THR A 277 0.13 32.85 5.52
C THR A 277 0.57 34.11 6.27
N VAL A 278 -0.37 34.90 6.79
CA VAL A 278 -0.06 36.12 7.55
C VAL A 278 0.91 35.84 8.73
N ALA A 279 0.93 34.60 9.23
CA ALA A 279 1.88 34.12 10.22
C ALA A 279 3.35 34.17 9.74
N GLU A 280 3.63 33.88 8.46
CA GLU A 280 4.98 33.97 7.88
C GLU A 280 5.40 35.43 7.65
N LEU A 281 4.44 36.32 7.34
CA LEU A 281 4.66 37.77 7.19
C LEU A 281 4.97 38.45 8.53
N GLN A 282 4.39 37.96 9.62
CA GLN A 282 4.58 38.51 10.97
C GLN A 282 5.90 38.06 11.61
N ASN A 283 6.52 36.98 11.09
CA ASN A 283 7.82 36.47 11.52
C ASN A 283 9.02 37.15 10.84
N GLY A 284 8.82 38.22 10.06
CA GLY A 284 9.93 39.05 9.57
C GLY A 284 10.80 38.42 8.49
N TYR A 285 10.34 37.37 7.79
CA TYR A 285 11.02 36.81 6.61
C TYR A 285 10.78 37.67 5.36
N LEU A 286 11.18 38.94 5.43
CA LEU A 286 11.37 39.80 4.26
C LEU A 286 12.85 40.11 4.14
N GLY A 287 13.57 39.16 3.56
CA GLY A 287 14.93 39.32 3.09
C GLY A 287 15.20 38.22 2.07
N ASP A 288 15.81 38.60 0.95
CA ASP A 288 16.52 37.72 0.02
C ASP A 288 17.73 37.04 0.70
N GLU A 289 17.57 36.57 1.95
CA GLU A 289 18.48 35.61 2.55
C GLU A 289 18.03 34.26 2.06
N ILE A 290 18.64 33.85 0.93
CA ILE A 290 18.67 32.45 0.51
C ILE A 290 19.27 31.71 1.71
N ASP A 291 18.42 31.05 2.48
CA ASP A 291 18.83 30.15 3.55
C ASP A 291 19.74 29.08 2.90
N GLU A 292 21.06 29.27 2.99
CA GLU A 292 22.07 28.45 2.27
C GLU A 292 21.96 26.96 2.62
N ASP A 293 21.29 26.65 3.73
CA ASP A 293 21.04 25.31 4.24
C ASP A 293 19.81 24.60 3.63
N ILE A 294 18.98 25.29 2.83
CA ILE A 294 17.84 24.63 2.16
C ILE A 294 18.30 24.10 0.78
N PRO A 295 18.33 22.77 0.58
CA PRO A 295 18.76 22.22 -0.70
C PRO A 295 17.83 22.69 -1.82
N LYS A 296 18.42 23.35 -2.82
CA LYS A 296 17.71 23.83 -4.02
C LYS A 296 17.01 22.66 -4.70
N LEU A 297 15.67 22.71 -4.70
CA LEU A 297 14.84 21.68 -5.33
C LEU A 297 15.03 21.70 -6.86
N VAL A 298 15.08 20.52 -7.47
CA VAL A 298 15.15 20.38 -8.92
C VAL A 298 13.83 20.84 -9.53
N GLN A 299 13.89 21.72 -10.52
CA GLN A 299 12.74 22.23 -11.26
C GLN A 299 12.78 21.73 -12.71
N TYR A 300 11.63 21.70 -13.37
CA TYR A 300 11.58 21.42 -14.80
C TYR A 300 12.14 22.63 -15.58
N PRO A 301 13.01 22.45 -16.58
CA PRO A 301 13.41 21.21 -17.25
C PRO A 301 14.70 20.53 -16.75
N ASP A 302 15.31 21.01 -15.65
CA ASP A 302 16.62 20.53 -15.17
C ASP A 302 16.61 19.04 -14.75
N ASN A 303 15.44 18.48 -14.46
CA ASN A 303 15.27 17.06 -14.11
C ASN A 303 15.48 16.11 -15.30
N LEU A 304 15.58 16.60 -16.53
CA LEU A 304 15.72 15.78 -17.74
C LEU A 304 17.17 15.31 -17.91
N CYS A 305 17.66 14.50 -16.98
CA CYS A 305 19.00 13.92 -17.04
C CYS A 305 18.97 12.40 -16.85
N TYR A 306 19.97 11.71 -17.42
CA TYR A 306 20.09 10.25 -17.24
C TYR A 306 20.27 9.88 -15.77
N LYS A 307 20.96 10.71 -14.98
CA LYS A 307 21.19 10.46 -13.55
C LYS A 307 19.89 10.36 -12.75
N ASP A 308 18.97 11.30 -12.93
CA ASP A 308 17.69 11.31 -12.22
C ASP A 308 16.75 10.22 -12.75
N LEU A 309 16.76 9.97 -14.06
CA LEU A 309 16.00 8.87 -14.66
C LEU A 309 16.47 7.51 -14.13
N PHE A 310 17.78 7.24 -14.11
CA PHE A 310 18.32 5.98 -13.57
C PHE A 310 18.08 5.84 -12.07
N TYR A 311 18.18 6.93 -11.31
CA TYR A 311 17.79 6.92 -9.90
C TYR A 311 16.33 6.50 -9.74
N PHE A 312 15.41 7.07 -10.52
CA PHE A 312 13.99 6.69 -10.49
C PHE A 312 13.78 5.24 -10.93
N LEU A 313 14.46 4.76 -11.97
CA LEU A 313 14.34 3.39 -12.45
C LEU A 313 14.70 2.37 -11.36
N LEU A 314 15.72 2.65 -10.57
CA LEU A 314 16.14 1.78 -9.46
C LEU A 314 15.34 2.00 -8.17
N ALA A 315 14.78 3.19 -7.96
CA ALA A 315 14.01 3.51 -6.76
C ALA A 315 12.82 2.54 -6.58
N PRO A 316 12.53 2.10 -5.34
CA PRO A 316 11.45 1.14 -5.04
C PRO A 316 10.06 1.80 -5.06
N THR A 317 9.80 2.62 -6.06
CA THR A 317 8.52 3.30 -6.32
C THR A 317 8.19 3.26 -7.81
N LEU A 318 6.91 3.27 -8.13
CA LEU A 318 6.41 3.32 -9.50
C LEU A 318 5.96 4.73 -9.91
N CYS A 319 5.78 5.62 -8.94
CA CYS A 319 5.39 7.00 -9.18
C CYS A 319 6.63 7.89 -9.29
N TYR A 320 6.83 8.52 -10.45
CA TYR A 320 7.87 9.50 -10.66
C TYR A 320 7.55 10.83 -9.97
N GLU A 321 8.55 11.40 -9.33
CA GLU A 321 8.52 12.73 -8.73
C GLU A 321 9.88 13.39 -8.97
N LEU A 322 9.89 14.72 -9.12
CA LEU A 322 11.13 15.45 -9.40
C LEU A 322 12.08 15.39 -8.20
N ASN A 323 11.54 15.45 -6.98
CA ASN A 323 12.30 15.52 -5.75
C ASN A 323 11.82 14.44 -4.79
N PHE A 324 12.46 13.27 -4.83
CA PHE A 324 12.16 12.19 -3.89
C PHE A 324 12.67 12.52 -2.48
N PRO A 325 11.95 12.13 -1.42
CA PRO A 325 12.45 12.30 -0.07
C PRO A 325 13.66 11.38 0.14
N ARG A 326 14.78 11.94 0.60
CA ARG A 326 16.05 11.22 0.79
C ARG A 326 16.45 11.13 2.25
N THR A 327 17.02 10.00 2.64
CA THR A 327 17.66 9.80 3.94
C THR A 327 19.06 10.41 3.93
N THR A 328 19.50 10.98 5.05
CA THR A 328 20.82 11.62 5.16
C THR A 328 22.00 10.66 5.15
N ARG A 329 21.80 9.40 5.60
CA ARG A 329 22.85 8.39 5.70
C ARG A 329 22.31 6.97 5.52
N VAL A 330 23.13 6.08 4.98
CA VAL A 330 22.89 4.62 4.99
C VAL A 330 23.12 4.05 6.39
N ARG A 331 22.08 3.48 7.00
CA ARG A 331 22.17 2.77 8.29
C ARG A 331 22.69 1.35 8.04
N LYS A 332 24.02 1.19 8.05
CA LYS A 332 24.71 -0.10 7.76
C LYS A 332 24.15 -1.30 8.53
N ARG A 333 23.84 -1.16 9.82
CA ARG A 333 23.26 -2.24 10.64
C ARG A 333 21.87 -2.65 10.16
N PHE A 334 21.04 -1.67 9.78
CA PHE A 334 19.72 -1.92 9.22
C PHE A 334 19.84 -2.63 7.87
N LEU A 335 20.70 -2.12 6.98
CA LEU A 335 20.97 -2.72 5.67
C LEU A 335 21.47 -4.16 5.80
N LEU A 336 22.48 -4.42 6.63
CA LEU A 336 23.00 -5.77 6.86
C LEU A 336 21.92 -6.71 7.38
N LYS A 337 21.09 -6.27 8.34
CA LYS A 337 19.96 -7.05 8.83
C LYS A 337 18.98 -7.40 7.70
N ARG A 338 18.60 -6.42 6.87
CA ARG A 338 17.69 -6.66 5.72
C ARG A 338 18.31 -7.62 4.69
N LEU A 339 19.60 -7.50 4.40
CA LEU A 339 20.30 -8.38 3.47
C LEU A 339 20.37 -9.83 3.98
N LEU A 340 20.64 -10.02 5.28
CA LEU A 340 20.62 -11.35 5.90
C LEU A 340 19.21 -11.96 5.88
N GLU A 341 18.17 -11.17 6.14
CA GLU A 341 16.77 -11.60 6.00
C GLU A 341 16.44 -12.00 4.55
N VAL A 342 16.92 -11.25 3.55
CA VAL A 342 16.74 -11.61 2.12
C VAL A 342 17.37 -12.97 1.82
N LEU A 343 18.62 -13.18 2.22
CA LEU A 343 19.31 -14.46 2.00
C LEU A 343 18.61 -15.62 2.72
N PHE A 344 18.21 -15.42 3.97
CA PHE A 344 17.51 -16.44 4.76
C PHE A 344 16.13 -16.78 4.17
N CYS A 345 15.28 -15.78 3.93
CA CYS A 345 13.93 -16.00 3.41
C CYS A 345 13.96 -16.60 2.00
N PHE A 346 14.92 -16.23 1.16
CA PHE A 346 15.10 -16.86 -0.16
C PHE A 346 15.38 -18.36 -0.04
N ASN A 347 16.30 -18.77 0.85
CA ASN A 347 16.58 -20.19 1.11
C ASN A 347 15.35 -20.93 1.64
N VAL A 348 14.58 -20.33 2.56
CA VAL A 348 13.33 -20.92 3.08
C VAL A 348 12.30 -21.13 1.98
N ILE A 349 12.12 -20.16 1.09
CA ILE A 349 11.18 -20.28 -0.04
C ILE A 349 11.61 -21.41 -0.97
N MET A 350 12.90 -21.47 -1.35
CA MET A 350 13.42 -22.53 -2.22
C MET A 350 13.19 -23.92 -1.62
N ALA A 351 13.44 -24.06 -0.33
CA ALA A 351 13.17 -25.25 0.44
C ALA A 351 11.69 -25.67 0.42
N LEU A 352 10.79 -24.74 0.74
CA LEU A 352 9.35 -25.00 0.72
C LEU A 352 8.86 -25.41 -0.68
N PHE A 353 9.40 -24.80 -1.73
CA PHE A 353 9.12 -25.20 -3.10
C PHE A 353 9.57 -26.63 -3.38
N GLN A 354 10.83 -26.95 -3.12
CA GLN A 354 11.41 -28.25 -3.45
C GLN A 354 10.80 -29.40 -2.65
N GLN A 355 10.57 -29.19 -1.36
CA GLN A 355 10.18 -30.28 -0.45
C GLN A 355 8.68 -30.42 -0.29
N TRP A 356 7.92 -29.35 -0.47
CA TRP A 356 6.49 -29.36 -0.20
C TRP A 356 5.64 -29.09 -1.44
N ILE A 357 5.91 -28.01 -2.18
CA ILE A 357 5.09 -27.67 -3.36
C ILE A 357 5.29 -28.68 -4.49
N ILE A 358 6.53 -28.96 -4.92
CA ILE A 358 6.77 -29.84 -6.08
C ILE A 358 6.16 -31.24 -5.88
N PRO A 359 6.40 -31.95 -4.75
CA PRO A 359 5.79 -33.26 -4.54
C PRO A 359 4.26 -33.19 -4.42
N SER A 360 3.74 -32.16 -3.74
CA SER A 360 2.28 -31.99 -3.60
C SER A 360 1.61 -31.77 -4.95
N VAL A 361 2.19 -30.94 -5.80
CA VAL A 361 1.66 -30.62 -7.12
C VAL A 361 1.69 -31.85 -8.03
N ARG A 362 2.81 -32.60 -8.06
CA ARG A 362 2.91 -33.86 -8.83
C ARG A 362 1.85 -34.88 -8.44
N ASN A 363 1.61 -35.05 -7.13
CA ASN A 363 0.61 -35.98 -6.61
C ASN A 363 -0.84 -35.52 -6.85
N SER A 364 -1.06 -34.21 -7.03
CA SER A 364 -2.40 -33.63 -7.23
C SER A 364 -2.81 -33.53 -8.71
N LEU A 365 -1.86 -33.60 -9.65
CA LEU A 365 -2.12 -33.54 -11.09
C LEU A 365 -3.04 -34.66 -11.58
N ILE A 366 -2.74 -35.91 -11.19
CA ILE A 366 -3.43 -37.09 -11.73
C ILE A 366 -4.94 -37.05 -11.36
N PRO A 367 -5.33 -36.82 -10.09
CA PRO A 367 -6.74 -36.65 -9.73
C PRO A 367 -7.44 -35.47 -10.40
N PHE A 368 -6.72 -34.37 -10.63
CA PHE A 368 -7.28 -33.17 -11.25
C PHE A 368 -7.61 -33.42 -12.73
N SER A 369 -6.73 -34.12 -13.46
CA SER A 369 -6.95 -34.51 -14.85
C SER A 369 -8.12 -35.48 -15.01
N ASN A 370 -8.34 -36.36 -14.03
CA ASN A 370 -9.41 -37.36 -14.06
C ASN A 370 -10.80 -36.79 -13.66
N MET A 371 -10.91 -35.49 -13.42
CA MET A 371 -12.15 -34.79 -13.04
C MET A 371 -12.86 -35.36 -11.79
N GLU A 372 -12.12 -35.96 -10.86
CA GLU A 372 -12.68 -36.43 -9.58
C GLU A 372 -12.82 -35.26 -8.61
N ILE A 373 -13.94 -34.54 -8.66
CA ILE A 373 -14.15 -33.27 -7.92
C ILE A 373 -13.85 -33.40 -6.41
N GLY A 374 -14.26 -34.50 -5.78
CA GLY A 374 -14.01 -34.74 -4.35
C GLY A 374 -12.52 -34.87 -4.02
N LEU A 375 -11.81 -35.72 -4.77
CA LEU A 375 -10.38 -35.94 -4.60
C LEU A 375 -9.57 -34.70 -5.01
N ALA A 376 -9.94 -34.04 -6.11
CA ALA A 376 -9.34 -32.79 -6.56
C ALA A 376 -9.46 -31.68 -5.51
N THR A 377 -10.62 -31.56 -4.84
CA THR A 377 -10.83 -30.57 -3.77
C THR A 377 -9.96 -30.89 -2.54
N GLU A 378 -9.90 -32.16 -2.11
CA GLU A 378 -9.02 -32.59 -1.01
C GLU A 378 -7.54 -32.26 -1.31
N ARG A 379 -7.11 -32.53 -2.54
CA ARG A 379 -5.75 -32.27 -3.02
C ARG A 379 -5.44 -30.78 -3.15
N LEU A 380 -6.41 -29.98 -3.59
CA LEU A 380 -6.30 -28.52 -3.64
C LEU A 380 -6.13 -27.94 -2.23
N LEU A 381 -6.90 -28.41 -1.24
CA LEU A 381 -6.78 -27.97 0.15
C LEU A 381 -5.42 -28.35 0.76
N LYS A 382 -4.89 -29.52 0.43
CA LYS A 382 -3.52 -29.92 0.82
C LYS A 382 -2.45 -28.99 0.23
N LEU A 383 -2.64 -28.52 -1.01
CA LEU A 383 -1.74 -27.57 -1.66
C LEU A 383 -1.91 -26.14 -1.13
N ALA A 384 -3.09 -25.79 -0.61
CA ALA A 384 -3.40 -24.43 -0.17
C ALA A 384 -2.49 -23.95 0.98
N LEU A 385 -2.17 -24.83 1.94
CA LEU A 385 -1.31 -24.52 3.07
C LEU A 385 0.14 -24.17 2.66
N PRO A 386 0.90 -25.04 1.96
CA PRO A 386 2.26 -24.70 1.52
C PRO A 386 2.29 -23.50 0.58
N ASN A 387 1.31 -23.41 -0.33
CA ASN A 387 1.24 -22.28 -1.25
C ASN A 387 1.05 -20.96 -0.50
N HIS A 388 0.13 -20.93 0.46
CA HIS A 388 -0.11 -19.74 1.27
C HIS A 388 1.11 -19.35 2.10
N LEU A 389 1.80 -20.32 2.68
CA LEU A 389 3.04 -20.08 3.44
C LEU A 389 4.13 -19.47 2.55
N VAL A 390 4.34 -20.04 1.35
CA VAL A 390 5.30 -19.49 0.37
C VAL A 390 4.91 -18.08 -0.05
N TRP A 391 3.63 -17.82 -0.29
CA TRP A 391 3.13 -16.49 -0.63
C TRP A 391 3.39 -15.46 0.48
N LEU A 392 3.17 -15.81 1.75
CA LEU A 392 3.49 -14.96 2.91
C LEU A 392 5.00 -14.71 3.05
N CYS A 393 5.82 -15.76 2.91
CA CYS A 393 7.27 -15.64 2.93
C CYS A 393 7.78 -14.77 1.78
N PHE A 394 7.22 -14.92 0.57
CA PHE A 394 7.53 -14.10 -0.59
C PHE A 394 7.13 -12.64 -0.38
N PHE A 395 5.96 -12.38 0.19
CA PHE A 395 5.52 -11.04 0.56
C PHE A 395 6.53 -10.37 1.49
N TYR A 396 6.94 -11.06 2.56
CA TYR A 396 7.93 -10.54 3.51
C TYR A 396 9.32 -10.36 2.87
N LEU A 397 9.76 -11.32 2.04
CA LEU A 397 11.02 -11.23 1.31
C LEU A 397 11.04 -10.00 0.40
N LEU A 398 10.02 -9.83 -0.45
CA LEU A 398 9.98 -8.78 -1.45
C LEU A 398 9.68 -7.41 -0.83
N PHE A 399 8.50 -7.24 -0.23
CA PHE A 399 8.00 -5.93 0.19
C PHE A 399 8.65 -5.41 1.48
N HIS A 400 8.96 -6.31 2.41
CA HIS A 400 9.59 -5.91 3.67
C HIS A 400 11.11 -5.89 3.57
N SER A 401 11.75 -6.99 3.17
CA SER A 401 13.21 -7.10 3.27
C SER A 401 13.93 -6.48 2.07
N PHE A 402 13.56 -6.89 0.85
CA PHE A 402 14.21 -6.47 -0.38
C PHE A 402 13.98 -5.00 -0.71
N LEU A 403 12.73 -4.52 -0.75
CA LEU A 403 12.46 -3.10 -1.05
C LEU A 403 13.05 -2.16 0.01
N ASN A 404 13.12 -2.57 1.29
CA ASN A 404 13.83 -1.77 2.30
C ASN A 404 15.34 -1.81 2.12
N ALA A 405 15.94 -2.94 1.72
CA ALA A 405 17.36 -2.99 1.39
C ALA A 405 17.68 -2.07 0.20
N VAL A 406 16.91 -2.16 -0.89
CA VAL A 406 17.05 -1.31 -2.08
C VAL A 406 16.87 0.17 -1.73
N GLY A 407 15.81 0.51 -1.00
CA GLY A 407 15.60 1.90 -0.60
C GLY A 407 16.72 2.43 0.29
N GLU A 408 17.33 1.62 1.16
CA GLU A 408 18.42 2.06 2.05
C GLU A 408 19.71 2.25 1.26
N LEU A 409 19.98 1.38 0.29
CA LEU A 409 21.10 1.54 -0.64
C LEU A 409 20.96 2.82 -1.48
N LEU A 410 19.74 3.13 -1.92
CA LEU A 410 19.44 4.31 -2.75
C LEU A 410 19.15 5.58 -1.95
N HIS A 411 19.26 5.57 -0.62
CA HIS A 411 18.85 6.67 0.25
C HIS A 411 17.40 7.13 0.07
N PHE A 412 16.50 6.28 -0.41
CA PHE A 412 15.08 6.58 -0.57
C PHE A 412 14.39 6.59 0.81
N ALA A 413 13.71 7.66 1.19
CA ALA A 413 13.15 7.77 2.54
C ALA A 413 11.74 7.20 2.70
N ASP A 414 10.93 7.15 1.63
CA ASP A 414 9.57 6.61 1.71
C ASP A 414 9.60 5.08 1.78
N ARG A 415 9.29 4.53 2.96
CA ARG A 415 9.29 3.08 3.22
C ARG A 415 7.91 2.46 3.32
N ASN A 416 6.88 3.21 2.96
CA ASN A 416 5.52 2.71 3.02
C ASN A 416 5.19 1.88 1.77
N PHE A 417 5.74 0.66 1.71
CA PHE A 417 5.52 -0.29 0.62
C PHE A 417 4.23 -1.11 0.79
N TYR A 418 3.72 -1.21 2.01
CA TYR A 418 2.49 -1.93 2.36
C TYR A 418 1.91 -1.39 3.68
N CYS A 419 0.60 -1.50 3.85
CA CYS A 419 -0.12 -1.22 5.10
C CYS A 419 -0.53 -2.53 5.79
N ASP A 420 -1.33 -2.45 6.87
CA ASP A 420 -1.82 -3.58 7.67
C ASP A 420 -2.92 -4.41 6.97
N TRP A 421 -2.62 -4.89 5.76
CA TRP A 421 -3.55 -5.62 4.90
C TRP A 421 -4.09 -6.91 5.52
N TRP A 422 -3.38 -7.51 6.49
CA TRP A 422 -3.85 -8.69 7.23
C TRP A 422 -5.08 -8.39 8.11
N ASN A 423 -5.27 -7.12 8.49
CA ASN A 423 -6.44 -6.63 9.22
C ASN A 423 -7.54 -6.10 8.28
N ALA A 424 -7.42 -6.29 6.96
CA ALA A 424 -8.42 -5.79 6.03
C ALA A 424 -9.79 -6.43 6.29
N ASN A 425 -10.81 -5.60 6.51
CA ASN A 425 -12.18 -6.05 6.77
C ASN A 425 -12.94 -6.43 5.50
N ASN A 426 -12.40 -6.11 4.32
CA ASN A 426 -12.97 -6.44 3.04
C ASN A 426 -11.88 -6.53 1.97
N ILE A 427 -12.21 -7.18 0.85
CA ILE A 427 -11.26 -7.42 -0.25
C ILE A 427 -10.81 -6.13 -0.93
N ASP A 428 -11.66 -5.10 -0.98
CA ASP A 428 -11.29 -3.77 -1.51
C ASP A 428 -10.16 -3.14 -0.70
N THR A 429 -10.25 -3.18 0.63
CA THR A 429 -9.24 -2.67 1.55
C THR A 429 -7.95 -3.44 1.41
N PHE A 430 -8.01 -4.77 1.28
CA PHE A 430 -6.85 -5.62 1.00
C PHE A 430 -6.10 -5.17 -0.26
N TRP A 431 -6.80 -5.02 -1.40
CA TRP A 431 -6.18 -4.62 -2.67
C TRP A 431 -5.53 -3.22 -2.63
N ARG A 432 -6.00 -2.35 -1.72
CA ARG A 432 -5.47 -1.00 -1.53
C ARG A 432 -4.29 -0.93 -0.55
N THR A 433 -4.05 -1.98 0.23
CA THR A 433 -3.09 -1.96 1.35
C THR A 433 -1.93 -2.95 1.18
N TRP A 434 -2.07 -3.99 0.36
CA TRP A 434 -1.03 -5.01 0.21
C TRP A 434 0.22 -4.51 -0.54
N ASN A 435 0.05 -3.77 -1.65
CA ASN A 435 1.13 -3.29 -2.51
C ASN A 435 0.92 -1.80 -2.80
N MET A 436 1.45 -0.97 -1.92
CA MET A 436 1.30 0.49 -2.00
C MET A 436 1.94 1.09 -3.25
N PRO A 437 3.12 0.67 -3.74
CA PRO A 437 3.69 1.20 -4.98
C PRO A 437 2.74 1.06 -6.18
N VAL A 438 2.16 -0.13 -6.40
CA VAL A 438 1.22 -0.36 -7.50
C VAL A 438 -0.11 0.36 -7.22
N HIS A 439 -0.63 0.29 -6.00
CA HIS A 439 -1.88 0.97 -5.65
C HIS A 439 -1.80 2.48 -5.90
N ARG A 440 -0.73 3.14 -5.43
CA ARG A 440 -0.51 4.58 -5.63
C ARG A 440 -0.39 4.92 -7.11
N TRP A 441 0.29 4.07 -7.89
CA TRP A 441 0.38 4.26 -9.33
C TRP A 441 -0.99 4.17 -10.00
N CYS A 442 -1.77 3.13 -9.70
CA CYS A 442 -3.12 2.97 -10.22
C CYS A 442 -4.02 4.15 -9.84
N VAL A 443 -3.92 4.66 -8.61
CA VAL A 443 -4.72 5.81 -8.19
C VAL A 443 -4.31 7.07 -8.95
N ARG A 444 -3.02 7.40 -8.98
CA ARG A 444 -2.49 8.67 -9.51
C ARG A 444 -2.54 8.75 -11.04
N HIS A 445 -2.21 7.66 -11.72
CA HIS A 445 -1.99 7.66 -13.17
C HIS A 445 -3.16 7.09 -13.98
N LEU A 446 -4.07 6.36 -13.33
CA LEU A 446 -5.20 5.72 -14.00
C LEU A 446 -6.55 6.16 -13.42
N TYR A 447 -6.83 5.88 -12.15
CA TYR A 447 -8.12 6.15 -11.51
C TYR A 447 -8.48 7.64 -11.50
N VAL A 448 -7.60 8.50 -10.96
CA VAL A 448 -7.87 9.94 -10.86
C VAL A 448 -8.04 10.59 -12.23
N PRO A 449 -7.17 10.34 -13.23
CA PRO A 449 -7.38 10.83 -14.59
C PRO A 449 -8.69 10.37 -15.22
N VAL A 450 -9.07 9.10 -15.10
CA VAL A 450 -10.34 8.57 -15.63
C VAL A 450 -11.54 9.25 -14.96
N VAL A 451 -11.50 9.45 -13.65
CA VAL A 451 -12.57 10.19 -12.94
C VAL A 451 -12.60 11.66 -13.38
N LYS A 452 -11.44 12.30 -13.60
CA LYS A 452 -11.37 13.67 -14.13
C LYS A 452 -11.92 13.81 -15.55
N MET A 453 -11.91 12.74 -16.35
CA MET A 453 -12.55 12.68 -17.67
C MET A 453 -14.09 12.57 -17.60
N GLY A 454 -14.67 12.42 -16.41
CA GLY A 454 -16.12 12.36 -16.19
C GLY A 454 -16.70 10.96 -15.99
N TYR A 455 -15.88 9.91 -15.95
CA TYR A 455 -16.35 8.55 -15.68
C TYR A 455 -16.68 8.34 -14.20
N SER A 456 -17.63 7.43 -13.92
CA SER A 456 -18.01 7.07 -12.55
C SER A 456 -16.89 6.33 -11.80
N SER A 457 -16.89 6.39 -10.47
CA SER A 457 -15.94 5.65 -9.63
C SER A 457 -15.97 4.14 -9.84
N ALA A 458 -17.12 3.58 -10.22
CA ALA A 458 -17.27 2.17 -10.55
C ALA A 458 -16.58 1.82 -11.87
N GLN A 459 -16.83 2.61 -12.93
CA GLN A 459 -16.15 2.45 -14.23
C GLN A 459 -14.63 2.61 -14.08
N ALA A 460 -14.17 3.62 -13.34
CA ALA A 460 -12.76 3.83 -13.06
C ALA A 460 -12.13 2.64 -12.33
N SER A 461 -12.82 2.07 -11.33
CA SER A 461 -12.35 0.85 -10.66
C SER A 461 -12.28 -0.35 -11.61
N THR A 462 -13.30 -0.56 -12.43
CA THR A 462 -13.32 -1.66 -13.42
C THR A 462 -12.16 -1.54 -14.41
N ILE A 463 -11.85 -0.33 -14.88
CA ILE A 463 -10.70 -0.08 -15.78
C ILE A 463 -9.38 -0.42 -15.07
N VAL A 464 -9.22 -0.03 -13.79
CA VAL A 464 -8.04 -0.40 -12.98
C VAL A 464 -7.90 -1.91 -12.86
N PHE A 465 -8.99 -2.62 -12.55
CA PHE A 465 -8.97 -4.08 -12.45
C PHE A 465 -8.70 -4.75 -13.80
N LEU A 466 -9.20 -4.22 -14.91
CA LEU A 466 -8.95 -4.74 -16.25
C LEU A 466 -7.48 -4.62 -16.64
N ILE A 467 -6.86 -3.46 -16.41
CA ILE A 467 -5.42 -3.26 -16.66
C ILE A 467 -4.60 -4.15 -15.72
N SER A 468 -4.99 -4.26 -14.45
CA SER A 468 -4.34 -5.19 -13.52
C SER A 468 -4.45 -6.65 -13.99
N ALA A 469 -5.63 -7.08 -14.45
CA ALA A 469 -5.86 -8.44 -14.95
C ALA A 469 -4.99 -8.74 -16.19
N PHE A 470 -4.86 -7.77 -17.10
CA PHE A 470 -3.94 -7.87 -18.24
C PHE A 470 -2.50 -8.14 -17.80
N PHE A 471 -1.98 -7.40 -16.81
CA PHE A 471 -0.61 -7.61 -16.32
C PHE A 471 -0.43 -8.94 -15.58
N HIS A 472 -1.44 -9.40 -14.83
CA HIS A 472 -1.37 -10.71 -14.17
C HIS A 472 -1.34 -11.84 -15.20
N GLU A 473 -2.18 -11.76 -16.23
CA GLU A 473 -2.16 -12.71 -17.36
C GLU A 473 -0.82 -12.66 -18.10
N TYR A 474 -0.33 -11.47 -18.41
CA TYR A 474 0.96 -11.26 -19.07
C TYR A 474 2.13 -11.90 -18.31
N LEU A 475 2.19 -11.72 -16.99
CA LEU A 475 3.28 -12.23 -16.16
C LEU A 475 3.25 -13.75 -15.98
N VAL A 476 2.10 -14.39 -16.14
CA VAL A 476 1.93 -15.84 -15.98
C VAL A 476 2.02 -16.55 -17.33
N SER A 477 1.27 -16.08 -18.33
CA SER A 477 1.07 -16.80 -19.59
C SER A 477 2.22 -16.66 -20.58
N ILE A 478 2.90 -15.51 -20.62
CA ILE A 478 4.03 -15.33 -21.55
C ILE A 478 5.22 -16.21 -21.16
N PRO A 479 5.66 -16.27 -19.89
CA PRO A 479 6.77 -17.17 -19.52
C PRO A 479 6.41 -18.65 -19.64
N LEU A 480 5.17 -19.03 -19.32
CA LEU A 480 4.71 -20.42 -19.43
C LEU A 480 4.38 -20.84 -20.87
N GLN A 481 4.33 -19.89 -21.81
CA GLN A 481 3.90 -20.11 -23.20
C GLN A 481 2.51 -20.76 -23.32
N THR A 482 1.66 -20.58 -22.30
CA THR A 482 0.28 -21.06 -22.25
C THR A 482 -0.68 -19.90 -22.45
N HIS A 483 -1.30 -19.76 -23.63
CA HIS A 483 -2.18 -18.62 -23.95
C HIS A 483 -3.63 -18.80 -23.47
N LYS A 484 -3.82 -19.24 -22.23
CA LYS A 484 -5.15 -19.31 -21.59
C LYS A 484 -5.48 -17.97 -20.94
N ILE A 485 -6.65 -17.84 -20.31
CA ILE A 485 -7.13 -16.59 -19.69
C ILE A 485 -7.54 -16.77 -18.22
N TRP A 486 -6.98 -17.79 -17.54
CA TRP A 486 -7.41 -18.16 -16.19
C TRP A 486 -7.05 -17.09 -15.15
N ALA A 487 -5.86 -16.49 -15.22
CA ALA A 487 -5.45 -15.41 -14.31
C ALA A 487 -6.28 -14.15 -14.55
N PHE A 488 -6.55 -13.82 -15.82
CA PHE A 488 -7.42 -12.71 -16.20
C PHE A 488 -8.82 -12.88 -15.61
N LEU A 489 -9.44 -14.05 -15.81
CA LEU A 489 -10.76 -14.36 -15.26
C LEU A 489 -10.76 -14.36 -13.73
N GLY A 490 -9.71 -14.90 -13.10
CA GLY A 490 -9.53 -14.88 -11.65
C GLY A 490 -9.49 -13.45 -11.08
N MET A 491 -8.76 -12.55 -11.74
CA MET A 491 -8.70 -11.13 -11.36
C MET A 491 -10.01 -10.39 -11.61
N MET A 492 -10.69 -10.64 -12.73
CA MET A 492 -12.00 -10.05 -13.00
C MET A 492 -13.07 -10.55 -12.01
N GLY A 493 -12.97 -11.81 -11.58
CA GLY A 493 -13.80 -12.40 -10.52
C GLY A 493 -13.65 -11.72 -9.15
N GLN A 494 -12.56 -10.95 -8.92
CA GLN A 494 -12.39 -10.18 -7.69
C GLN A 494 -13.37 -9.00 -7.59
N ILE A 495 -13.87 -8.47 -8.71
CA ILE A 495 -14.83 -7.34 -8.72
C ILE A 495 -16.16 -7.74 -8.04
N PRO A 496 -16.88 -8.80 -8.49
CA PRO A 496 -18.09 -9.23 -7.80
C PRO A 496 -17.79 -9.71 -6.37
N LEU A 497 -16.66 -10.39 -6.16
CA LEU A 497 -16.25 -10.83 -4.83
C LEU A 497 -16.02 -9.65 -3.86
N SER A 498 -15.48 -8.53 -4.35
CA SER A 498 -15.34 -7.29 -3.59
C SER A 498 -16.70 -6.69 -3.20
N ALA A 499 -17.68 -6.70 -4.10
CA ALA A 499 -19.04 -6.27 -3.79
C ALA A 499 -19.71 -7.16 -2.73
N ILE A 500 -19.54 -8.49 -2.84
CA ILE A 500 -20.01 -9.47 -1.86
C ILE A 500 -19.33 -9.25 -0.50
N SER A 501 -18.01 -9.09 -0.49
CA SER A 501 -17.22 -8.87 0.72
C SER A 501 -17.67 -7.60 1.45
N LYS A 502 -17.90 -6.49 0.75
CA LYS A 502 -18.48 -5.26 1.33
C LYS A 502 -19.89 -5.46 1.88
N SER A 503 -20.71 -6.27 1.21
CA SER A 503 -22.06 -6.60 1.69
C SER A 503 -22.00 -7.41 2.99
N ILE A 504 -21.09 -8.38 3.08
CA ILE A 504 -20.93 -9.24 4.26
C ILE A 504 -20.33 -8.46 5.43
N GLU A 505 -19.34 -7.60 5.17
CA GLU A 505 -18.83 -6.68 6.20
C GLU A 505 -19.95 -5.82 6.81
N ARG A 506 -20.84 -5.27 5.97
CA ARG A 506 -21.97 -4.44 6.44
C ARG A 506 -23.03 -5.25 7.19
N LYS A 507 -23.32 -6.49 6.77
CA LYS A 507 -24.41 -7.30 7.34
C LYS A 507 -23.97 -8.13 8.55
N MET A 508 -22.78 -8.73 8.50
CA MET A 508 -22.28 -9.70 9.48
C MET A 508 -21.09 -9.16 10.29
N GLY A 509 -20.65 -7.94 10.00
CA GLY A 509 -19.60 -7.23 10.72
C GLY A 509 -18.20 -7.41 10.13
N PRO A 510 -17.23 -6.60 10.59
CA PRO A 510 -15.86 -6.54 10.06
C PRO A 510 -15.10 -7.87 10.05
N ARG A 511 -15.36 -8.74 11.04
CA ARG A 511 -14.66 -10.03 11.18
C ARG A 511 -14.99 -11.01 10.08
N MET A 512 -16.28 -11.15 9.75
CA MET A 512 -16.69 -12.05 8.68
C MET A 512 -16.11 -11.60 7.34
N GLY A 513 -16.01 -10.28 7.13
CA GLY A 513 -15.31 -9.72 6.00
C GLY A 513 -13.81 -10.07 5.97
N ASN A 514 -13.11 -10.01 7.11
CA ASN A 514 -11.70 -10.45 7.21
C ASN A 514 -11.53 -11.97 6.96
N ILE A 515 -12.44 -12.81 7.47
CA ILE A 515 -12.44 -14.26 7.18
C ILE A 515 -12.56 -14.52 5.68
N ILE A 516 -13.42 -13.76 4.98
CA ILE A 516 -13.56 -13.86 3.52
C ILE A 516 -12.28 -13.44 2.79
N VAL A 517 -11.60 -12.39 3.27
CA VAL A 517 -10.30 -11.98 2.72
C VAL A 517 -9.30 -13.13 2.83
N TRP A 518 -9.15 -13.73 4.01
CA TRP A 518 -8.24 -14.87 4.20
C TRP A 518 -8.64 -16.09 3.37
N ALA A 519 -9.92 -16.44 3.32
CA ALA A 519 -10.42 -17.55 2.50
C ALA A 519 -10.12 -17.33 1.00
N SER A 520 -10.33 -16.11 0.50
CA SER A 520 -10.02 -15.74 -0.89
C SER A 520 -8.53 -15.90 -1.20
N ILE A 521 -7.65 -15.42 -0.32
CA ILE A 521 -6.18 -15.50 -0.51
C ILE A 521 -5.69 -16.95 -0.46
N ILE A 522 -6.19 -17.74 0.51
CA ILE A 522 -5.77 -19.12 0.72
C ILE A 522 -6.25 -20.04 -0.41
N LEU A 523 -7.48 -19.86 -0.90
CA LEU A 523 -8.07 -20.75 -1.91
C LEU A 523 -7.85 -20.29 -3.35
N GLY A 524 -7.75 -18.97 -3.59
CA GLY A 524 -7.63 -18.43 -4.94
C GLY A 524 -6.29 -18.72 -5.60
N GLN A 525 -5.18 -18.51 -4.89
CA GLN A 525 -3.83 -18.70 -5.43
C GLN A 525 -3.53 -20.16 -5.83
N PRO A 526 -3.81 -21.18 -5.00
CA PRO A 526 -3.59 -22.58 -5.38
C PRO A 526 -4.43 -23.01 -6.58
N LEU A 527 -5.66 -22.51 -6.69
CA LEU A 527 -6.53 -22.81 -7.83
C LEU A 527 -5.89 -22.33 -9.13
N CYS A 528 -5.41 -21.08 -9.17
CA CYS A 528 -4.69 -20.54 -10.32
C CYS A 528 -3.45 -21.37 -10.66
N ILE A 529 -2.63 -21.70 -9.67
CA ILE A 529 -1.41 -22.50 -9.89
C ILE A 529 -1.74 -23.88 -10.47
N MET A 530 -2.76 -24.56 -9.93
CA MET A 530 -3.17 -25.88 -10.44
C MET A 530 -3.65 -25.80 -11.88
N MET A 531 -4.45 -24.79 -12.25
CA MET A 531 -4.93 -24.60 -13.62
C MET A 531 -3.76 -24.38 -14.59
N TYR A 532 -2.84 -23.46 -14.27
CA TYR A 532 -1.70 -23.18 -15.15
C TYR A 532 -0.69 -24.33 -15.19
N TYR A 533 -0.46 -25.01 -14.07
CA TYR A 533 0.47 -26.13 -14.04
C TYR A 533 -0.07 -27.34 -14.79
N HIS A 534 -1.35 -27.65 -14.65
CA HIS A 534 -2.03 -28.64 -15.46
C HIS A 534 -1.89 -28.32 -16.96
N ASP A 535 -2.21 -27.09 -17.36
CA ASP A 535 -2.14 -26.69 -18.76
C ASP A 535 -0.68 -26.71 -19.28
N TYR A 536 0.30 -26.32 -18.46
CA TYR A 536 1.71 -26.40 -18.78
C TYR A 536 2.16 -27.85 -19.03
N VAL A 537 1.75 -28.78 -18.16
CA VAL A 537 2.08 -30.20 -18.29
C VAL A 537 1.42 -30.81 -19.52
N VAL A 538 0.15 -30.50 -19.77
CA VAL A 538 -0.57 -30.98 -20.96
C VAL A 538 0.04 -30.44 -22.25
N THR A 539 0.51 -29.19 -22.27
CA THR A 539 1.08 -28.57 -23.47
C THR A 539 2.52 -29.00 -23.76
N HIS A 540 3.36 -29.14 -22.73
CA HIS A 540 4.80 -29.40 -22.90
C HIS A 540 5.17 -30.87 -22.76
N TYR A 541 4.34 -31.70 -22.11
CA TYR A 541 4.63 -33.10 -21.84
C TYR A 541 3.55 -34.06 -22.39
N HIS A 542 2.75 -33.60 -23.36
CA HIS A 542 1.68 -34.39 -23.98
C HIS A 542 2.19 -35.73 -24.53
N ASP A 543 3.31 -35.70 -25.24
CA ASP A 543 3.87 -36.88 -25.90
C ASP A 543 4.43 -37.90 -24.88
N ALA A 544 5.00 -37.41 -23.78
CA ALA A 544 5.46 -38.25 -22.68
C ALA A 544 4.29 -38.96 -21.96
N LEU A 545 3.17 -38.25 -21.76
CA LEU A 545 1.96 -38.79 -21.14
C LEU A 545 1.26 -39.83 -22.02
N ASN A 546 1.27 -39.66 -23.35
CA ASN A 546 0.70 -40.63 -24.29
C ASN A 546 1.61 -41.85 -24.50
N SER A 547 2.94 -41.68 -24.39
CA SER A 547 3.91 -42.78 -24.55
C SER A 547 3.88 -43.84 -23.45
N THR A 548 3.36 -43.51 -22.26
CA THR A 548 3.20 -44.47 -21.15
C THR A 548 1.98 -45.38 -21.27
N VAL A 549 1.15 -45.22 -22.30
CA VAL A 549 -0.11 -46.01 -22.48
C VAL A 549 0.07 -47.20 -23.44
N TYR A 550 1.27 -47.47 -23.97
CA TYR A 550 1.51 -48.66 -24.80
C TYR A 550 2.72 -49.47 -24.34
N THR A 551 2.55 -50.24 -23.27
CA THR A 551 3.29 -51.51 -23.02
C THR A 551 2.46 -52.41 -22.10
N GLU A 552 1.28 -52.82 -22.58
CA GLU A 552 0.76 -54.14 -22.23
C GLU A 552 1.08 -55.06 -23.42
N GLY A 553 2.18 -55.80 -23.27
CA GLY A 553 2.58 -56.91 -24.13
C GLY A 553 2.74 -58.15 -23.28
#